data_AF-A0A7W9V088-F1
#
_entry.id   AF-A0A7W9V088-F1
#
_cell.length_a   1.000
_cell.length_b   1.000
_cell.length_c   1.000
_cell.angle_alpha   90.00
_cell.angle_beta   90.00
_cell.angle_gamma   90.00
#
_symmetry.space_group_name_H-M   'P 1'
#
loop_
_entity.id
_entity.type
_entity.pdbx_description
1 polymer ?
#
loop_
_entity_poly.entity_id
_entity_poly.type
_entity_poly.pdbx_seq_one_letter_code
_entity_poly.pdbx_strand_id
1 'polypeptide(L)'
;MPQAINIDDYVRGVREGSRAHIARAITLVESTRPDHRALAQQLLIELLPYAGASRRVGISGVPGVGKSTFIDALGTMLTERGHRVAVLAVDPSSSRTGGSILGDKTRMERLAVDPAAFVRPSPTSGTLGGVARATRETIVLMEAAGYDVVLVETVGVGQSETAVANMVDTFLLLTLARTGDQLQGIKKGVVELADLVAVNKADGPHERDARSAARELAGALRLLRPQASPSASSSASSSASARTDDGPSADEVWNPPVLTCSARERTGLDTLWERIEQHRKVLDATGALERKRRDQQVDWTWTMVKEQLLTQLREHPQVRRVSPQVERQVREGTLTASLAAEQVLAAFRSPASPETNASPDASPGARPETRTSPDTGPGAVERPGPSLNGGRTPN
;
A
#
# COMPACT_ATOMS: atom_id res chain seq x y z
N MET A 1 -3.42 -23.71 -24.52
CA MET A 1 -4.39 -23.36 -23.46
C MET A 1 -3.60 -22.85 -22.26
N PRO A 2 -4.05 -21.82 -21.53
CA PRO A 2 -3.39 -21.43 -20.29
C PRO A 2 -3.38 -22.62 -19.34
N GLN A 3 -2.21 -22.93 -18.78
CA GLN A 3 -2.05 -24.05 -17.85
C GLN A 3 -2.90 -23.77 -16.61
N ALA A 4 -3.74 -24.73 -16.21
CA ALA A 4 -4.55 -24.59 -15.02
C ALA A 4 -3.64 -24.35 -13.80
N ILE A 5 -3.98 -23.38 -12.96
CA ILE A 5 -3.24 -23.09 -11.74
C ILE A 5 -3.58 -24.20 -10.75
N ASN A 6 -2.61 -25.08 -10.48
CA ASN A 6 -2.71 -26.11 -9.46
C ASN A 6 -2.08 -25.59 -8.16
N ILE A 7 -2.89 -25.45 -7.11
CA ILE A 7 -2.44 -24.90 -5.81
C ILE A 7 -1.42 -25.82 -5.14
N ASP A 8 -1.63 -27.14 -5.17
CA ASP A 8 -0.72 -28.11 -4.56
C ASP A 8 0.71 -28.01 -5.15
N ASP A 9 0.78 -27.81 -6.48
CA ASP A 9 2.06 -27.62 -7.18
C ASP A 9 2.74 -26.32 -6.76
N TYR A 10 1.97 -25.24 -6.56
CA TYR A 10 2.49 -23.97 -6.09
C TYR A 10 2.98 -24.09 -4.65
N VAL A 11 2.22 -24.70 -3.76
CA VAL A 11 2.58 -24.91 -2.35
C VAL A 11 3.87 -25.70 -2.24
N ARG A 12 3.96 -26.85 -2.92
CA ARG A 12 5.16 -27.67 -2.96
C ARG A 12 6.36 -26.89 -3.51
N GLY A 13 6.19 -26.27 -4.68
CA GLY A 13 7.29 -25.55 -5.32
C GLY A 13 7.78 -24.35 -4.51
N VAL A 14 6.89 -23.63 -3.82
CA VAL A 14 7.28 -22.54 -2.90
C VAL A 14 8.07 -23.11 -1.73
N ARG A 15 7.60 -24.17 -1.08
CA ARG A 15 8.27 -24.80 0.08
C ARG A 15 9.64 -25.40 -0.27
N GLU A 16 9.80 -25.90 -1.48
CA GLU A 16 11.08 -26.39 -2.01
C GLU A 16 12.04 -25.24 -2.41
N GLY A 17 11.61 -23.98 -2.29
CA GLY A 17 12.41 -22.81 -2.63
C GLY A 17 12.57 -22.58 -4.14
N SER A 18 11.69 -23.15 -4.97
CA SER A 18 11.76 -23.01 -6.42
C SER A 18 11.48 -21.57 -6.85
N ARG A 19 12.52 -20.85 -7.32
CA ARG A 19 12.42 -19.45 -7.75
C ARG A 19 11.31 -19.21 -8.78
N ALA A 20 11.08 -20.17 -9.68
CA ALA A 20 10.03 -20.09 -10.69
C ALA A 20 8.62 -20.21 -10.08
N HIS A 21 8.42 -21.09 -9.09
CA HIS A 21 7.14 -21.19 -8.39
C HIS A 21 6.90 -19.97 -7.49
N ILE A 22 7.94 -19.48 -6.79
CA ILE A 22 7.86 -18.25 -6.00
C ILE A 22 7.43 -17.07 -6.87
N ALA A 23 8.07 -16.86 -8.03
CA ALA A 23 7.70 -15.77 -8.94
C ALA A 23 6.26 -15.89 -9.47
N ARG A 24 5.80 -17.11 -9.77
CA ARG A 24 4.41 -17.35 -10.21
C ARG A 24 3.40 -17.15 -9.08
N ALA A 25 3.74 -17.55 -7.86
CA ALA A 25 2.92 -17.34 -6.67
C ALA A 25 2.79 -15.84 -6.36
N ILE A 26 3.87 -15.07 -6.44
CA ILE A 26 3.84 -13.61 -6.32
C ILE A 26 2.95 -13.00 -7.40
N THR A 27 3.08 -13.44 -8.65
CA THR A 27 2.23 -12.98 -9.75
C THR A 27 0.74 -13.26 -9.50
N LEU A 28 0.42 -14.41 -8.89
CA LEU A 28 -0.94 -14.78 -8.52
C LEU A 28 -1.50 -13.86 -7.41
N VAL A 29 -0.69 -13.61 -6.38
CA VAL A 29 -1.00 -12.69 -5.26
C VAL A 29 -1.21 -11.25 -5.72
N GLU A 30 -0.40 -10.76 -6.65
CA GLU A 30 -0.51 -9.41 -7.20
C GLU A 30 -1.69 -9.23 -8.16
N SER A 31 -2.36 -10.31 -8.56
CA SER A 31 -3.40 -10.26 -9.58
C SER A 31 -4.68 -9.56 -9.10
N THR A 32 -5.24 -8.70 -9.95
CA THR A 32 -6.52 -8.04 -9.68
C THR A 32 -7.74 -8.87 -10.08
N ARG A 33 -7.57 -10.00 -10.77
CA ARG A 33 -8.67 -10.83 -11.25
C ARG A 33 -9.37 -11.57 -10.09
N PRO A 34 -10.73 -11.62 -10.05
CA PRO A 34 -11.46 -12.25 -8.96
C PRO A 34 -11.14 -13.74 -8.74
N ASP A 35 -10.99 -14.50 -9.83
CA ASP A 35 -10.64 -15.92 -9.81
C ASP A 35 -9.24 -16.16 -9.24
N HIS A 36 -8.27 -15.36 -9.69
CA HIS A 36 -6.91 -15.39 -9.17
C HIS A 36 -6.83 -15.02 -7.69
N ARG A 37 -7.62 -14.02 -7.24
CA ARG A 37 -7.67 -13.63 -5.83
C ARG A 37 -8.13 -14.78 -4.94
N ALA A 38 -9.15 -15.52 -5.34
CA ALA A 38 -9.62 -16.68 -4.58
C ALA A 38 -8.54 -17.76 -4.46
N LEU A 39 -7.87 -18.07 -5.57
CA LEU A 39 -6.75 -19.03 -5.62
C LEU A 39 -5.54 -18.55 -4.78
N ALA A 40 -5.23 -17.26 -4.80
CA ALA A 40 -4.16 -16.67 -3.99
C ALA A 40 -4.43 -16.86 -2.49
N GLN A 41 -5.68 -16.68 -2.04
CA GLN A 41 -6.02 -16.88 -0.63
C GLN A 41 -5.93 -18.35 -0.23
N GLN A 42 -6.34 -19.29 -1.09
CA GLN A 42 -6.16 -20.73 -0.84
C GLN A 42 -4.67 -21.08 -0.68
N LEU A 43 -3.84 -20.61 -1.62
CA LEU A 43 -2.39 -20.77 -1.55
C LEU A 43 -1.79 -20.20 -0.25
N LEU A 44 -2.19 -18.99 0.15
CA LEU A 44 -1.68 -18.37 1.36
C LEU A 44 -2.08 -19.15 2.62
N ILE A 45 -3.33 -19.62 2.72
CA ILE A 45 -3.81 -20.43 3.85
C ILE A 45 -2.95 -21.69 4.03
N GLU A 46 -2.64 -22.38 2.94
CA GLU A 46 -1.79 -23.58 2.98
C GLU A 46 -0.33 -23.28 3.33
N LEU A 47 0.15 -22.07 3.05
CA LEU A 47 1.52 -21.64 3.35
C LEU A 47 1.69 -21.01 4.75
N LEU A 48 0.61 -20.52 5.38
CA LEU A 48 0.65 -19.90 6.71
C LEU A 48 1.36 -20.74 7.78
N PRO A 49 1.20 -22.08 7.85
CA PRO A 49 1.91 -22.90 8.84
C PRO A 49 3.44 -22.88 8.72
N TYR A 50 3.97 -22.45 7.57
CA TYR A 50 5.40 -22.37 7.28
C TYR A 50 5.94 -20.93 7.34
N ALA A 51 5.10 -19.98 7.74
CA ALA A 51 5.44 -18.56 7.82
C ALA A 51 5.67 -18.09 9.27
N GLY A 52 6.27 -16.91 9.43
CA GLY A 52 6.45 -16.25 10.72
C GLY A 52 7.82 -16.45 11.40
N ALA A 53 8.76 -17.20 10.83
CA ALA A 53 10.08 -17.36 11.46
C ALA A 53 11.08 -16.23 11.10
N SER A 54 10.87 -15.52 9.98
CA SER A 54 11.87 -14.60 9.43
C SER A 54 12.08 -13.33 10.26
N ARG A 55 13.17 -12.64 9.99
CA ARG A 55 13.43 -11.26 10.41
C ARG A 55 12.80 -10.33 9.37
N ARG A 56 11.74 -9.62 9.75
CA ARG A 56 11.11 -8.63 8.87
C ARG A 56 11.68 -7.25 9.22
N VAL A 57 12.45 -6.67 8.31
CA VAL A 57 13.12 -5.37 8.53
C VAL A 57 12.64 -4.35 7.51
N GLY A 58 11.99 -3.30 7.98
CA GLY A 58 11.59 -2.17 7.15
C GLY A 58 12.74 -1.19 7.00
N ILE A 59 13.01 -0.72 5.80
CA ILE A 59 14.09 0.23 5.53
C ILE A 59 13.52 1.44 4.80
N SER A 60 13.66 2.60 5.42
CA SER A 60 13.26 3.87 4.83
C SER A 60 14.37 4.89 4.94
N GLY A 61 14.27 5.97 4.18
CA GLY A 61 15.21 7.08 4.25
C GLY A 61 14.93 8.12 3.18
N VAL A 62 15.49 9.31 3.38
CA VAL A 62 15.31 10.43 2.44
C VAL A 62 15.95 10.12 1.08
N PRO A 63 15.46 10.72 -0.03
CA PRO A 63 16.10 10.58 -1.33
C PRO A 63 17.60 10.92 -1.27
N GLY A 64 18.43 10.11 -1.92
CA GLY A 64 19.90 10.30 -1.94
C GLY A 64 20.66 9.80 -0.72
N VAL A 65 19.99 9.27 0.30
CA VAL A 65 20.63 8.69 1.51
C VAL A 65 21.54 7.49 1.21
N GLY A 66 21.38 6.86 0.04
CA GLY A 66 22.10 5.65 -0.34
C GLY A 66 21.42 4.36 0.07
N LYS A 67 20.08 4.36 0.18
CA LYS A 67 19.27 3.20 0.60
C LYS A 67 19.50 1.95 -0.24
N SER A 68 19.46 2.03 -1.57
CA SER A 68 19.68 0.84 -2.42
C SER A 68 21.10 0.29 -2.27
N THR A 69 22.11 1.16 -2.19
CA THR A 69 23.50 0.75 -1.90
C THR A 69 23.62 0.11 -0.52
N PHE A 70 22.91 0.64 0.48
CA PHE A 70 22.85 0.07 1.82
C PHE A 70 22.22 -1.32 1.84
N ILE A 71 21.08 -1.49 1.17
CA ILE A 71 20.39 -2.78 1.08
C ILE A 71 21.23 -3.80 0.33
N ASP A 72 21.84 -3.42 -0.80
CA ASP A 72 22.75 -4.30 -1.54
C ASP A 72 23.93 -4.75 -0.67
N ALA A 73 24.57 -3.82 0.05
CA ALA A 73 25.69 -4.12 0.92
C ALA A 73 25.31 -5.00 2.12
N LEU A 74 24.23 -4.64 2.83
CA LEU A 74 23.72 -5.39 3.98
C LEU A 74 23.23 -6.78 3.57
N GLY A 75 22.40 -6.86 2.54
CA GLY A 75 21.87 -8.15 2.08
C GLY A 75 22.99 -9.08 1.62
N THR A 76 23.98 -8.57 0.88
CA THR A 76 25.13 -9.39 0.45
C THR A 76 25.96 -9.86 1.65
N MET A 77 26.15 -9.01 2.67
CA MET A 77 26.80 -9.43 3.93
C MET A 77 26.02 -10.54 4.64
N LEU A 78 24.69 -10.51 4.58
CA LEU A 78 23.84 -11.53 5.18
C LEU A 78 23.87 -12.84 4.40
N THR A 79 23.86 -12.80 3.06
CA THR A 79 24.01 -14.01 2.24
C THR A 79 25.41 -14.63 2.39
N GLU A 80 26.47 -13.82 2.50
CA GLU A 80 27.83 -14.25 2.86
C GLU A 80 27.87 -14.97 4.24
N ARG A 81 26.94 -14.64 5.15
CA ARG A 81 26.77 -15.28 6.46
C ARG A 81 25.80 -16.48 6.45
N GLY A 82 25.32 -16.89 5.27
CA GLY A 82 24.46 -18.06 5.09
C GLY A 82 22.96 -17.80 5.20
N HIS A 83 22.52 -16.55 5.34
CA HIS A 83 21.09 -16.21 5.31
C HIS A 83 20.54 -16.26 3.89
N ARG A 84 19.22 -16.50 3.77
CA ARG A 84 18.46 -16.32 2.53
C ARG A 84 17.65 -15.03 2.63
N VAL A 85 17.98 -14.07 1.76
CA VAL A 85 17.50 -12.69 1.87
C VAL A 85 16.48 -12.36 0.80
N ALA A 86 15.27 -11.97 1.19
CA ALA A 86 14.28 -11.39 0.29
C ALA A 86 14.29 -9.87 0.41
N VAL A 87 14.23 -9.15 -0.72
CA VAL A 87 14.08 -7.68 -0.76
C VAL A 87 12.78 -7.36 -1.50
N LEU A 88 11.85 -6.70 -0.81
CA LEU A 88 10.53 -6.34 -1.32
C LEU A 88 10.38 -4.81 -1.31
N ALA A 89 10.12 -4.21 -2.47
CA ALA A 89 9.93 -2.77 -2.60
C ALA A 89 8.46 -2.35 -2.49
N VAL A 90 8.20 -1.25 -1.79
CA VAL A 90 6.89 -0.61 -1.66
C VAL A 90 6.95 0.80 -2.25
N ASP A 91 6.43 0.97 -3.46
CA ASP A 91 6.38 2.26 -4.17
C ASP A 91 4.92 2.71 -4.40
N PRO A 92 4.41 3.75 -3.72
CA PRO A 92 3.09 4.31 -3.99
C PRO A 92 2.96 4.88 -5.42
N SER A 93 4.06 5.35 -6.01
CA SER A 93 4.08 6.02 -7.31
C SER A 93 4.03 5.06 -8.50
N SER A 94 4.27 3.77 -8.25
CA SER A 94 4.08 2.67 -9.22
C SER A 94 2.69 2.67 -9.86
N SER A 95 1.68 3.16 -9.12
CA SER A 95 0.30 3.37 -9.56
C SER A 95 0.15 4.34 -10.75
N ARG A 96 1.07 5.31 -10.88
CA ARG A 96 1.06 6.30 -11.97
C ARG A 96 1.97 5.90 -13.13
N THR A 97 3.03 5.13 -12.86
CA THR A 97 4.07 4.79 -13.84
C THR A 97 3.97 3.37 -14.39
N GLY A 98 3.04 2.56 -13.90
CA GLY A 98 2.91 1.15 -14.30
C GLY A 98 3.98 0.25 -13.69
N GLY A 99 4.58 0.68 -12.57
CA GLY A 99 5.68 0.04 -11.83
C GLY A 99 7.05 0.08 -12.52
N SER A 100 8.08 0.13 -11.68
CA SER A 100 9.48 0.10 -12.12
C SER A 100 9.94 -1.35 -12.29
N ILE A 101 9.84 -1.90 -13.50
CA ILE A 101 10.28 -3.28 -13.78
C ILE A 101 11.80 -3.44 -13.60
N LEU A 102 12.59 -2.40 -13.88
CA LEU A 102 14.06 -2.45 -13.86
C LEU A 102 14.73 -1.59 -12.78
N GLY A 103 14.15 -0.46 -12.38
CA GLY A 103 14.90 0.58 -11.66
C GLY A 103 15.39 0.20 -10.26
N ASP A 104 14.71 -0.72 -9.57
CA ASP A 104 15.14 -1.19 -8.25
C ASP A 104 16.16 -2.33 -8.37
N LYS A 105 15.98 -3.23 -9.34
CA LYS A 105 16.94 -4.32 -9.62
C LYS A 105 18.29 -3.81 -10.13
N THR A 106 18.30 -2.77 -10.96
CA THR A 106 19.57 -2.19 -11.48
C THR A 106 20.37 -1.44 -10.42
N ARG A 107 19.79 -1.10 -9.26
CA ARG A 107 20.48 -0.42 -8.16
C ARG A 107 21.09 -1.37 -7.13
N MET A 108 20.74 -2.65 -7.19
CA MET A 108 21.19 -3.71 -6.28
C MET A 108 21.91 -4.80 -7.10
N GLU A 109 23.04 -4.44 -7.70
CA GLU A 109 23.75 -5.27 -8.69
C GLU A 109 24.19 -6.63 -8.14
N ARG A 110 24.65 -6.68 -6.88
CA ARG A 110 25.17 -7.91 -6.27
C ARG A 110 24.02 -8.82 -5.85
N LEU A 111 23.06 -8.28 -5.12
CA LEU A 111 21.89 -9.05 -4.67
C LEU A 111 21.01 -9.54 -5.82
N ALA A 112 20.95 -8.81 -6.95
CA ALA A 112 20.12 -9.21 -8.08
C ALA A 112 20.55 -10.55 -8.71
N VAL A 113 21.84 -10.90 -8.61
CA VAL A 113 22.41 -12.14 -9.18
C VAL A 113 22.74 -13.20 -8.12
N ASP A 114 22.64 -12.87 -6.83
CA ASP A 114 22.92 -13.80 -5.74
C ASP A 114 21.81 -14.89 -5.66
N PRO A 115 22.17 -16.19 -5.75
CA PRO A 115 21.19 -17.28 -5.68
C PRO A 115 20.48 -17.38 -4.33
N ALA A 116 21.11 -16.94 -3.24
CA ALA A 116 20.52 -16.90 -1.90
C ALA A 116 19.61 -15.67 -1.69
N ALA A 117 19.59 -14.72 -2.64
CA ALA A 117 18.77 -13.53 -2.59
C ALA A 117 17.56 -13.58 -3.55
N PHE A 118 16.49 -12.88 -3.20
CA PHE A 118 15.34 -12.66 -4.08
C PHE A 118 14.88 -11.20 -4.04
N VAL A 119 15.03 -10.49 -5.15
CA VAL A 119 14.65 -9.07 -5.25
C VAL A 119 13.35 -8.92 -6.04
N ARG A 120 12.31 -8.39 -5.39
CA ARG A 120 11.00 -8.10 -5.99
C ARG A 120 10.77 -6.58 -6.03
N PRO A 121 10.76 -5.97 -7.23
CA PRO A 121 10.33 -4.58 -7.41
C PRO A 121 8.88 -4.40 -7.01
N SER A 122 8.48 -3.16 -6.71
CA SER A 122 7.10 -2.83 -6.35
C SER A 122 6.09 -3.31 -7.41
N PRO A 123 4.93 -3.86 -6.99
CA PRO A 123 3.81 -4.16 -7.88
C PRO A 123 3.46 -2.99 -8.80
N THR A 124 3.03 -3.30 -10.02
CA THR A 124 2.83 -2.33 -11.12
C THR A 124 1.48 -1.63 -11.11
N SER A 125 0.53 -2.04 -10.26
CA SER A 125 -0.84 -1.52 -10.28
C SER A 125 -1.48 -1.49 -8.88
N GLY A 126 -2.32 -0.48 -8.64
CA GLY A 126 -3.13 -0.35 -7.43
C GLY A 126 -2.94 0.97 -6.68
N THR A 127 -3.75 1.18 -5.65
CA THR A 127 -3.48 2.22 -4.63
C THR A 127 -2.33 1.76 -3.73
N LEU A 128 -1.78 2.65 -2.89
CA LEU A 128 -0.81 2.27 -1.86
C LEU A 128 -1.28 1.07 -1.03
N GLY A 129 -2.58 0.99 -0.77
CA GLY A 129 -3.26 -0.16 -0.16
C GLY A 129 -3.03 -1.49 -0.87
N GLY A 130 -3.29 -1.53 -2.19
CA GLY A 130 -3.05 -2.73 -3.00
C GLY A 130 -1.58 -3.16 -3.03
N VAL A 131 -0.65 -2.19 -3.10
CA VAL A 131 0.79 -2.47 -3.06
C VAL A 131 1.19 -3.05 -1.69
N ALA A 132 0.72 -2.44 -0.60
CA ALA A 132 0.99 -2.92 0.76
C ALA A 132 0.40 -4.31 1.00
N ARG A 133 -0.79 -4.59 0.46
CA ARG A 133 -1.43 -5.92 0.49
C ARG A 133 -0.54 -6.98 -0.14
N ALA A 134 -0.20 -6.79 -1.42
CA ALA A 134 0.57 -7.76 -2.18
C ALA A 134 1.95 -7.97 -1.54
N THR A 135 2.54 -6.93 -0.96
CA THR A 135 3.81 -7.03 -0.22
C THR A 135 3.66 -7.92 1.01
N ARG A 136 2.64 -7.71 1.85
CA ARG A 136 2.39 -8.55 3.04
C ARG A 136 2.13 -10.01 2.68
N GLU A 137 1.30 -10.26 1.68
CA GLU A 137 1.02 -11.59 1.18
C GLU A 137 2.31 -12.24 0.61
N THR A 138 3.17 -11.44 -0.04
CA THR A 138 4.49 -11.90 -0.52
C THR A 138 5.45 -12.23 0.62
N ILE A 139 5.42 -11.52 1.76
CA ILE A 139 6.23 -11.88 2.94
C ILE A 139 5.94 -13.34 3.36
N VAL A 140 4.65 -13.74 3.40
CA VAL A 140 4.25 -15.12 3.72
C VAL A 140 4.85 -16.12 2.73
N LEU A 141 4.81 -15.82 1.43
CA LEU A 141 5.41 -16.66 0.39
C LEU A 141 6.93 -16.81 0.59
N MET A 142 7.63 -15.72 0.91
CA MET A 142 9.07 -15.74 1.10
C MET A 142 9.45 -16.54 2.35
N GLU A 143 8.72 -16.37 3.45
CA GLU A 143 8.94 -17.13 4.67
C GLU A 143 8.72 -18.62 4.46
N ALA A 144 7.61 -19.00 3.81
CA ALA A 144 7.31 -20.39 3.50
C ALA A 144 8.31 -21.02 2.52
N ALA A 145 8.99 -20.20 1.70
CA ALA A 145 10.09 -20.63 0.83
C ALA A 145 11.45 -20.75 1.54
N GLY A 146 11.49 -20.53 2.85
CA GLY A 146 12.70 -20.64 3.68
C GLY A 146 13.61 -19.41 3.63
N TYR A 147 13.10 -18.24 3.26
CA TYR A 147 13.82 -16.98 3.44
C TYR A 147 13.69 -16.53 4.88
N ASP A 148 14.82 -16.45 5.58
CA ASP A 148 14.89 -16.15 7.01
C ASP A 148 15.12 -14.65 7.29
N VAL A 149 15.44 -13.86 6.26
CA VAL A 149 15.47 -12.40 6.31
C VAL A 149 14.63 -11.81 5.19
N VAL A 150 13.69 -10.93 5.54
CA VAL A 150 12.85 -10.19 4.59
C VAL A 150 13.03 -8.69 4.82
N LEU A 151 13.71 -8.04 3.87
CA LEU A 151 13.92 -6.59 3.86
C LEU A 151 12.80 -5.94 3.05
N VAL A 152 12.06 -5.02 3.65
CA VAL A 152 10.97 -4.28 3.00
C VAL A 152 11.41 -2.83 2.85
N GLU A 153 11.64 -2.36 1.63
CA GLU A 153 12.07 -0.99 1.40
C GLU A 153 10.94 -0.08 0.95
N THR A 154 10.93 1.16 1.45
CA THR A 154 10.12 2.22 0.84
C THR A 154 10.80 2.71 -0.44
N VAL A 155 10.04 3.05 -1.47
CA VAL A 155 10.56 3.70 -2.67
C VAL A 155 9.84 5.03 -2.88
N GLY A 156 10.61 6.07 -3.21
CA GLY A 156 10.08 7.37 -3.65
C GLY A 156 9.65 8.33 -2.54
N VAL A 157 8.82 9.30 -2.93
CA VAL A 157 8.21 10.33 -2.06
C VAL A 157 6.74 9.97 -1.81
N GLY A 158 6.38 9.64 -0.57
CA GLY A 158 5.01 9.22 -0.23
C GLY A 158 4.77 9.02 1.26
N GLN A 159 3.66 8.37 1.64
CA GLN A 159 3.34 7.94 3.00
C GLN A 159 3.49 6.41 3.12
N SER A 160 4.50 5.83 2.48
CA SER A 160 4.76 4.38 2.52
C SER A 160 5.45 3.95 3.80
N GLU A 161 6.02 4.88 4.57
CA GLU A 161 6.77 4.60 5.79
C GLU A 161 5.90 3.91 6.85
N THR A 162 4.69 4.43 7.12
CA THR A 162 3.75 3.81 8.06
C THR A 162 3.28 2.43 7.58
N ALA A 163 3.04 2.27 6.28
CA ALA A 163 2.63 0.99 5.72
C ALA A 163 3.72 -0.07 5.92
N VAL A 164 4.98 0.29 5.66
CA VAL A 164 6.14 -0.59 5.88
C VAL A 164 6.36 -0.86 7.37
N ALA A 165 6.31 0.16 8.24
CA ALA A 165 6.44 -0.03 9.68
C ALA A 165 5.39 -1.01 10.26
N ASN A 166 4.18 -0.98 9.71
CA ASN A 166 3.08 -1.86 10.14
C ASN A 166 3.17 -3.29 9.60
N MET A 167 4.18 -3.68 8.84
CA MET A 167 4.36 -5.06 8.35
C MET A 167 5.70 -5.70 8.71
N VAL A 168 6.51 -5.00 9.50
CA VAL A 168 7.86 -5.42 9.88
C VAL A 168 8.04 -5.46 11.39
N ASP A 169 9.07 -6.16 11.83
CA ASP A 169 9.42 -6.31 13.24
C ASP A 169 10.25 -5.12 13.71
N THR A 170 11.22 -4.74 12.88
CA THR A 170 12.17 -3.63 13.11
C THR A 170 12.11 -2.66 11.95
N PHE A 171 11.89 -1.37 12.23
CA PHE A 171 11.93 -0.31 11.24
C PHE A 171 13.22 0.51 11.36
N LEU A 172 14.09 0.39 10.34
CA LEU A 172 15.35 1.10 10.21
C LEU A 172 15.18 2.36 9.37
N LEU A 173 15.50 3.51 9.97
CA LEU A 173 15.55 4.79 9.28
C LEU A 173 16.99 5.15 8.91
N LEU A 174 17.26 5.28 7.62
CA LEU A 174 18.51 5.81 7.10
C LEU A 174 18.45 7.33 7.02
N THR A 175 19.49 8.00 7.51
CA THR A 175 19.67 9.46 7.43
C THR A 175 21.06 9.80 6.89
N LEU A 176 21.27 11.08 6.56
CA LEU A 176 22.59 11.63 6.22
C LEU A 176 22.93 12.70 7.25
N ALA A 177 24.22 12.92 7.48
CA ALA A 177 24.68 14.12 8.17
C ALA A 177 24.28 15.34 7.33
N ARG A 178 23.52 16.25 7.93
CA ARG A 178 23.17 17.55 7.32
C ARG A 178 23.92 18.66 8.04
N THR A 179 24.12 19.78 7.36
CA THR A 179 24.51 21.03 8.02
C THR A 179 23.29 21.64 8.69
N GLY A 180 23.34 21.90 10.00
CA GLY A 180 22.21 22.42 10.77
C GLY A 180 21.45 21.33 11.53
N ASP A 181 20.16 21.57 11.81
CA ASP A 181 19.30 20.66 12.58
C ASP A 181 19.09 19.33 11.86
N GLN A 182 19.50 18.22 12.48
CA GLN A 182 19.40 16.88 11.88
C GLN A 182 17.96 16.39 11.74
N LEU A 183 17.03 16.90 12.55
CA LEU A 183 15.60 16.57 12.43
C LEU A 183 14.96 17.32 11.27
N GLN A 184 15.55 18.42 10.82
CA GLN A 184 15.00 19.25 9.74
C GLN A 184 15.03 18.48 8.41
N GLY A 185 13.85 18.04 7.98
CA GLY A 185 13.63 17.28 6.75
C GLY A 185 13.51 15.77 6.94
N ILE A 186 13.50 15.29 8.19
CA ILE A 186 12.83 14.03 8.51
C ILE A 186 11.37 14.38 8.86
N LYS A 187 10.41 13.65 8.28
CA LYS A 187 9.00 13.86 8.63
C LYS A 187 8.81 13.52 10.11
N LYS A 188 8.19 14.43 10.87
CA LYS A 188 7.96 14.26 12.32
C LYS A 188 7.45 12.84 12.67
N GLY A 189 6.45 12.35 11.96
CA GLY A 189 5.88 11.02 12.18
C GLY A 189 6.69 9.82 11.69
N VAL A 190 7.82 10.00 10.98
CA VAL A 190 8.69 8.89 10.54
C VAL A 190 9.76 8.58 11.58
N VAL A 191 10.26 9.60 12.28
CA VAL A 191 11.22 9.43 13.40
C VAL A 191 10.59 8.59 14.51
N GLU A 192 9.30 8.82 14.79
CA GLU A 192 8.53 8.12 15.82
C GLU A 192 8.37 6.62 15.53
N LEU A 193 8.41 6.22 14.25
CA LEU A 193 8.32 4.82 13.82
C LEU A 193 9.67 4.09 13.89
N ALA A 194 10.79 4.78 14.09
CA ALA A 194 12.12 4.19 13.99
C ALA A 194 12.48 3.38 15.24
N ASP A 195 12.74 2.09 15.03
CA ASP A 195 13.33 1.20 16.04
C ASP A 195 14.86 1.31 16.02
N LEU A 196 15.43 1.73 14.89
CA LEU A 196 16.87 1.93 14.69
C LEU A 196 17.09 3.07 13.69
N VAL A 197 18.10 3.91 13.93
CA VAL A 197 18.50 4.96 13.00
C VAL A 197 19.95 4.75 12.59
N ALA A 198 20.25 4.87 11.30
CA ALA A 198 21.61 4.84 10.78
C ALA A 198 21.93 6.09 9.97
N VAL A 199 22.94 6.84 10.40
CA VAL A 199 23.54 7.93 9.63
C VAL A 199 24.52 7.31 8.64
N ASN A 200 24.09 7.22 7.38
CA ASN A 200 24.87 6.62 6.30
C ASN A 200 25.90 7.61 5.72
N LYS A 201 26.81 7.10 4.88
CA LYS A 201 27.93 7.83 4.27
C LYS A 201 28.93 8.36 5.29
N ALA A 202 29.13 7.62 6.38
CA ALA A 202 30.14 7.89 7.39
C ALA A 202 31.53 7.42 6.93
N ASP A 203 31.98 7.92 5.78
CA ASP A 203 33.25 7.56 5.14
C ASP A 203 34.08 8.80 4.78
N GLY A 204 35.40 8.60 4.74
CA GLY A 204 36.38 9.63 4.41
C GLY A 204 36.17 10.96 5.17
N PRO A 205 36.00 12.10 4.47
CA PRO A 205 35.85 13.41 5.12
C PRO A 205 34.54 13.56 5.91
N HIS A 206 33.53 12.71 5.66
CA HIS A 206 32.20 12.84 6.25
C HIS A 206 32.02 12.02 7.54
N GLU A 207 33.03 11.24 7.95
CA GLU A 207 32.95 10.39 9.13
C GLU A 207 32.67 11.19 10.42
N ARG A 208 33.34 12.34 10.59
CA ARG A 208 33.18 13.19 11.78
C ARG A 208 31.78 13.81 11.83
N ASP A 209 31.29 14.30 10.70
CA ASP A 209 29.96 14.91 10.59
C ASP A 209 28.86 13.87 10.88
N ALA A 210 29.00 12.65 10.35
CA ALA A 210 28.08 11.56 10.61
C ALA A 210 28.02 11.17 12.09
N ARG A 211 29.18 11.09 12.76
CA ARG A 211 29.24 10.83 14.21
C ARG A 211 28.61 11.95 15.03
N SER A 212 28.81 13.21 14.62
CA SER A 212 28.17 14.35 15.28
C SER A 212 26.65 14.30 15.13
N ALA A 213 26.17 14.09 13.90
CA ALA A 213 24.76 13.95 13.59
C ALA A 213 24.10 12.80 14.36
N ALA A 214 24.80 11.65 14.48
CA ALA A 214 24.29 10.51 15.23
C ALA A 214 24.09 10.83 16.73
N ARG A 215 25.02 11.58 17.34
CA ARG A 215 24.89 12.00 18.76
C ARG A 215 23.75 12.97 18.97
N GLU A 216 23.60 13.95 18.07
CA GLU A 216 22.52 14.94 18.12
C GLU A 216 21.15 14.25 17.98
N LEU A 217 20.99 13.39 16.98
CA LEU A 217 19.77 12.59 16.79
C LEU A 217 19.47 11.68 17.97
N ALA A 218 20.49 11.03 18.55
CA ALA A 218 20.31 10.20 19.73
C ALA A 218 19.83 11.02 20.95
N GLY A 219 20.35 12.25 21.11
CA GLY A 219 19.88 13.18 22.13
C GLY A 219 18.42 13.57 21.92
N ALA A 220 18.04 13.91 20.69
CA ALA A 220 16.68 14.32 20.37
C ALA A 220 15.64 13.19 20.51
N LEU A 221 15.97 11.98 20.07
CA LEU A 221 15.10 10.80 20.20
C LEU A 221 14.74 10.49 21.66
N ARG A 222 15.71 10.67 22.57
CA ARG A 222 15.50 10.50 24.03
C ARG A 222 14.53 11.53 24.62
N LEU A 223 14.38 12.70 24.00
CA LEU A 223 13.45 13.74 24.44
C LEU A 223 12.04 13.53 23.87
N LEU A 224 11.92 12.91 22.70
CA LEU A 224 10.65 12.69 22.01
C LEU A 224 9.86 11.49 22.57
N ARG A 225 10.53 10.49 23.16
CA ARG A 225 9.84 9.36 23.79
C ARG A 225 9.43 9.70 25.23
N PRO A 226 8.19 9.36 25.65
CA PRO A 226 7.81 9.41 27.05
C PRO A 226 8.82 8.59 27.87
N GLN A 227 9.44 9.21 28.87
CA GLN A 227 10.20 8.46 29.87
C GLN A 227 9.22 7.49 30.53
N ALA A 228 9.50 6.18 30.44
CA ALA A 228 8.77 5.19 31.22
C ALA A 228 8.78 5.66 32.67
N SER A 229 7.61 6.00 33.21
CA SER A 229 7.52 6.58 34.55
C SER A 229 8.03 5.53 35.55
N PRO A 230 8.99 5.85 36.42
CA PRO A 230 9.33 4.95 37.52
C PRO A 230 8.10 4.90 38.44
N SER A 231 7.48 3.73 38.51
CA SER A 231 6.40 3.30 39.42
C SER A 231 5.90 4.40 40.39
N ALA A 232 4.83 5.11 40.00
CA ALA A 232 4.08 5.92 40.96
C ALA A 232 3.24 4.98 41.83
N SER A 233 3.72 4.75 43.05
CA SER A 233 2.96 4.21 44.17
C SER A 233 1.65 4.98 44.38
N SER A 234 0.55 4.22 44.47
CA SER A 234 -0.67 4.48 45.23
C SER A 234 -1.33 5.86 45.15
N SER A 235 -2.43 5.96 44.40
CA SER A 235 -3.75 6.30 44.98
C SER A 235 -4.85 6.13 43.92
N ALA A 236 -5.93 5.47 44.33
CA ALA A 236 -7.05 5.09 43.48
C ALA A 236 -8.01 6.28 43.24
N SER A 237 -8.56 6.39 42.03
CA SER A 237 -10.02 6.39 41.83
C SER A 237 -10.41 6.12 40.37
N SER A 238 -11.56 5.46 40.27
CA SER A 238 -12.22 4.76 39.16
C SER A 238 -12.63 5.54 37.91
N SER A 239 -12.46 4.93 36.73
CA SER A 239 -13.58 4.52 35.87
C SER A 239 -13.11 3.50 34.81
N ALA A 240 -13.94 2.47 34.58
CA ALA A 240 -13.56 1.20 33.97
C ALA A 240 -13.78 1.16 32.45
N SER A 241 -12.72 0.79 31.72
CA SER A 241 -12.75 0.01 30.49
C SER A 241 -11.54 -0.93 30.59
N ALA A 242 -11.78 -2.23 30.45
CA ALA A 242 -10.87 -3.32 30.77
C ALA A 242 -9.44 -3.07 30.30
N ARG A 243 -8.55 -2.77 31.25
CA ARG A 243 -7.11 -2.83 31.05
C ARG A 243 -6.71 -4.27 31.33
N THR A 244 -6.33 -4.99 30.28
CA THR A 244 -5.48 -6.16 30.41
C THR A 244 -4.23 -5.73 31.17
N ASP A 245 -3.78 -6.60 32.08
CA ASP A 245 -2.55 -6.48 32.84
C ASP A 245 -1.38 -6.62 31.84
N ASP A 246 -1.15 -5.57 31.06
CA ASP A 246 -0.15 -5.52 30.02
C ASP A 246 1.19 -5.17 30.68
N GLY A 247 2.04 -6.18 30.85
CA GLY A 247 3.45 -5.97 31.17
C GLY A 247 4.09 -4.94 30.21
N PRO A 248 5.26 -4.38 30.57
CA PRO A 248 5.81 -3.21 29.88
C PRO A 248 5.83 -3.43 28.37
N SER A 249 5.32 -2.44 27.64
CA SER A 249 5.31 -2.49 26.18
C SER A 249 6.76 -2.53 25.66
N ALA A 250 7.00 -3.17 24.52
CA ALA A 250 8.36 -3.19 23.95
C ALA A 250 8.94 -1.78 23.73
N ASP A 251 8.06 -0.80 23.47
CA ASP A 251 8.45 0.61 23.33
C ASP A 251 8.95 1.24 24.64
N GLU A 252 8.58 0.71 25.80
CA GLU A 252 9.13 1.12 27.10
C GLU A 252 10.50 0.51 27.38
N VAL A 253 10.85 -0.59 26.71
CA VAL A 253 12.09 -1.35 26.97
C VAL A 253 13.18 -1.09 25.92
N TRP A 254 12.81 -0.69 24.70
CA TRP A 254 13.75 -0.40 23.62
C TRP A 254 13.95 1.10 23.39
N ASN A 255 15.19 1.56 23.55
CA ASN A 255 15.59 2.91 23.17
C ASN A 255 16.28 2.86 21.80
N PRO A 256 15.68 3.42 20.73
CA PRO A 256 16.23 3.33 19.38
C PRO A 256 17.69 3.80 19.29
N PRO A 257 18.64 2.91 18.95
CA PRO A 257 20.02 3.31 18.75
C PRO A 257 20.15 4.22 17.53
N VAL A 258 21.06 5.19 17.60
CA VAL A 258 21.53 5.92 16.42
C VAL A 258 22.96 5.53 16.15
N LEU A 259 23.18 4.88 15.01
CA LEU A 259 24.48 4.37 14.60
C LEU A 259 24.97 5.09 13.33
N THR A 260 26.23 4.91 13.00
CA THR A 260 26.84 5.40 11.75
C THR A 260 27.25 4.21 10.89
N CYS A 261 27.13 4.34 9.57
CA CYS A 261 27.63 3.33 8.64
C CYS A 261 28.12 3.94 7.33
N SER A 262 28.95 3.18 6.61
CA SER A 262 29.17 3.39 5.17
C SER A 262 28.72 2.14 4.42
N ALA A 263 27.62 2.27 3.70
CA ALA A 263 27.19 1.22 2.77
C ALA A 263 28.26 0.93 1.69
N ARG A 264 28.98 1.97 1.25
CA ARG A 264 29.99 1.87 0.19
C ARG A 264 31.23 1.13 0.65
N GLU A 265 31.73 1.47 1.83
CA GLU A 265 32.93 0.83 2.41
C GLU A 265 32.58 -0.44 3.23
N ARG A 266 31.29 -0.78 3.34
CA ARG A 266 30.76 -1.88 4.18
C ARG A 266 31.13 -1.77 5.66
N THR A 267 31.31 -0.55 6.18
CA THR A 267 31.63 -0.30 7.59
C THR A 267 30.38 -0.06 8.42
N GLY A 268 30.33 -0.62 9.63
CA GLY A 268 29.22 -0.47 10.58
C GLY A 268 27.97 -1.31 10.27
N LEU A 269 27.94 -2.06 9.16
CA LEU A 269 26.81 -2.92 8.78
C LEU A 269 26.62 -4.10 9.75
N ASP A 270 27.71 -4.72 10.20
CA ASP A 270 27.68 -5.81 11.17
C ASP A 270 27.04 -5.35 12.48
N THR A 271 27.46 -4.18 12.98
CA THR A 271 26.93 -3.57 14.21
C THR A 271 25.45 -3.20 14.07
N LEU A 272 25.03 -2.69 12.90
CA LEU A 272 23.61 -2.44 12.63
C LEU A 272 22.81 -3.74 12.69
N TRP A 273 23.29 -4.81 12.07
CA TRP A 273 22.63 -6.11 12.11
C TRP A 273 22.56 -6.69 13.52
N GLU A 274 23.64 -6.58 14.31
CA GLU A 274 23.65 -6.97 15.73
C GLU A 274 22.57 -6.24 16.54
N ARG A 275 22.34 -4.95 16.27
CA ARG A 275 21.25 -4.20 16.92
C ARG A 275 19.86 -4.63 16.45
N ILE A 276 19.70 -5.01 15.18
CA ILE A 276 18.45 -5.59 14.67
C ILE A 276 18.15 -6.91 15.39
N GLU A 277 19.14 -7.80 15.52
CA GLU A 277 19.00 -9.06 16.27
C GLU A 277 18.76 -8.81 17.76
N GLN A 278 19.40 -7.79 18.35
CA GLN A 278 19.16 -7.41 19.74
C GLN A 278 17.72 -6.91 19.95
N HIS A 279 17.20 -6.07 19.04
CA HIS A 279 15.81 -5.60 19.10
C HIS A 279 14.86 -6.80 19.06
N ARG A 280 15.06 -7.71 18.11
CA ARG A 280 14.27 -8.95 18.03
C ARG A 280 14.32 -9.74 19.34
N LYS A 281 15.50 -9.94 19.94
CA LYS A 281 15.63 -10.65 21.22
C LYS A 281 14.84 -9.98 22.35
N VAL A 282 14.83 -8.65 22.40
CA VAL A 282 14.03 -7.89 23.38
C VAL A 282 12.52 -8.09 23.13
N LEU A 283 12.08 -8.05 21.88
CA LEU A 283 10.68 -8.31 21.52
C LEU A 283 10.25 -9.74 21.82
N ASP A 284 11.12 -10.73 21.56
CA ASP A 284 10.86 -12.14 21.84
C ASP A 284 10.78 -12.40 23.35
N ALA A 285 11.74 -11.88 24.13
CA ALA A 285 11.80 -12.08 25.57
C ALA A 285 10.59 -11.49 26.33
N THR A 286 9.96 -10.46 25.77
CA THR A 286 8.78 -9.79 26.33
C THR A 286 7.46 -10.31 25.75
N GLY A 287 7.52 -11.24 24.78
CA GLY A 287 6.38 -11.69 23.98
C GLY A 287 5.78 -10.60 23.08
N ALA A 288 6.41 -9.43 23.01
CA ALA A 288 5.92 -8.29 22.26
C ALA A 288 6.01 -8.49 20.74
N LEU A 289 6.93 -9.34 20.24
CA LEU A 289 7.02 -9.62 18.81
C LEU A 289 5.72 -10.25 18.28
N GLU A 290 5.24 -11.28 18.98
CA GLU A 290 4.05 -12.00 18.56
C GLU A 290 2.80 -11.11 18.68
N ARG A 291 2.69 -10.33 19.77
CA ARG A 291 1.61 -9.33 19.92
C ARG A 291 1.63 -8.31 18.78
N LYS A 292 2.79 -7.67 18.53
CA LYS A 292 2.97 -6.70 17.43
C LYS A 292 2.51 -7.29 16.09
N ARG A 293 2.92 -8.53 15.77
CA ARG A 293 2.53 -9.18 14.51
C ARG A 293 1.04 -9.52 14.43
N ARG A 294 0.39 -9.86 15.54
CA ARG A 294 -1.07 -10.11 15.58
C ARG A 294 -1.84 -8.79 15.43
N ASP A 295 -1.44 -7.75 16.14
CA ASP A 295 -2.06 -6.42 16.05
C ASP A 295 -1.94 -5.88 14.62
N GLN A 296 -0.75 -6.01 14.02
CA GLN A 296 -0.51 -5.67 12.61
C GLN A 296 -1.43 -6.44 11.63
N GLN A 297 -1.87 -7.66 11.95
CA GLN A 297 -2.82 -8.42 11.12
C GLN A 297 -4.26 -7.93 11.30
N VAL A 298 -4.64 -7.56 12.53
CA VAL A 298 -5.95 -6.99 12.83
C VAL A 298 -6.11 -5.61 12.18
N ASP A 299 -5.15 -4.72 12.38
CA ASP A 299 -5.13 -3.39 11.76
C ASP A 299 -5.17 -3.47 10.24
N TRP A 300 -4.50 -4.48 9.69
CA TRP A 300 -4.50 -4.74 8.27
C TRP A 300 -5.85 -5.19 7.75
N THR A 301 -6.55 -6.05 8.50
CA THR A 301 -7.92 -6.47 8.18
C THR A 301 -8.84 -5.25 8.04
N TRP A 302 -8.79 -4.33 9.00
CA TRP A 302 -9.58 -3.09 8.96
C TRP A 302 -9.16 -2.14 7.84
N THR A 303 -7.87 -2.09 7.51
CA THR A 303 -7.37 -1.33 6.35
C THR A 303 -7.98 -1.86 5.05
N MET A 304 -7.97 -3.18 4.84
CA MET A 304 -8.57 -3.82 3.67
C MET A 304 -10.08 -3.60 3.60
N VAL A 305 -10.80 -3.69 4.73
CA VAL A 305 -12.24 -3.42 4.80
C VAL A 305 -12.53 -1.99 4.36
N LYS A 306 -11.79 -1.01 4.88
CA LYS A 306 -11.93 0.41 4.50
C LYS A 306 -11.70 0.62 3.00
N GLU A 307 -10.68 0.01 2.44
CA GLU A 307 -10.36 0.12 1.01
C GLU A 307 -11.43 -0.53 0.12
N GLN A 308 -11.94 -1.69 0.52
CA GLN A 308 -12.99 -2.38 -0.20
C GLN A 308 -14.30 -1.58 -0.16
N LEU A 309 -14.67 -1.02 1.00
CA LEU A 309 -15.83 -0.15 1.13
C LEU A 309 -15.71 1.11 0.27
N LEU A 310 -14.53 1.74 0.23
CA LEU A 310 -14.28 2.91 -0.63
C LEU A 310 -14.34 2.56 -2.13
N THR A 311 -13.86 1.38 -2.51
CA THR A 311 -13.99 0.88 -3.89
C THR A 311 -15.45 0.67 -4.25
N GLN A 312 -16.20 -0.06 -3.41
CA GLN A 312 -17.63 -0.30 -3.60
C GLN A 312 -18.41 1.01 -3.67
N LEU A 313 -18.10 1.99 -2.81
CA LEU A 313 -18.70 3.31 -2.82
C LEU A 313 -18.52 4.02 -4.17
N ARG A 314 -17.28 4.04 -4.70
CA ARG A 314 -16.95 4.71 -5.98
C ARG A 314 -17.50 3.99 -7.19
N GLU A 315 -17.69 2.68 -7.11
CA GLU A 315 -18.22 1.86 -8.19
C GLU A 315 -19.75 1.77 -8.17
N HIS A 316 -20.39 2.15 -7.05
CA HIS A 316 -21.83 2.10 -6.91
C HIS A 316 -22.54 2.96 -7.98
N PRO A 317 -23.48 2.41 -8.78
CA PRO A 317 -24.10 3.12 -9.90
C PRO A 317 -24.75 4.44 -9.49
N GLN A 318 -25.47 4.45 -8.37
CA GLN A 318 -26.14 5.66 -7.88
C GLN A 318 -25.15 6.71 -7.41
N VAL A 319 -24.02 6.30 -6.80
CA VAL A 319 -22.97 7.23 -6.39
C VAL A 319 -22.33 7.86 -7.62
N ARG A 320 -21.95 7.05 -8.62
CA ARG A 320 -21.41 7.56 -9.90
C ARG A 320 -22.35 8.54 -10.59
N ARG A 321 -23.66 8.33 -10.49
CA ARG A 321 -24.69 9.23 -11.04
C ARG A 321 -24.74 10.58 -10.32
N VAL A 322 -24.70 10.60 -8.98
CA VAL A 322 -24.86 11.84 -8.20
C VAL A 322 -23.55 12.62 -7.99
N SER A 323 -22.40 11.94 -7.97
CA SER A 323 -21.10 12.55 -7.64
C SER A 323 -20.76 13.79 -8.47
N PRO A 324 -20.92 13.83 -9.81
CA PRO A 324 -20.54 15.01 -10.60
C PRO A 324 -21.32 16.27 -10.22
N GLN A 325 -22.62 16.12 -9.89
CA GLN A 325 -23.46 17.24 -9.49
C GLN A 325 -23.13 17.71 -8.07
N VAL A 326 -22.99 16.78 -7.13
CA VAL A 326 -22.64 17.08 -5.73
C VAL A 326 -21.30 17.81 -5.66
N GLU A 327 -20.27 17.32 -6.36
CA GLU A 327 -18.96 17.99 -6.38
C GLU A 327 -19.02 19.39 -7.00
N ARG A 328 -19.86 19.61 -8.02
CA ARG A 328 -20.06 20.93 -8.62
C ARG A 328 -20.67 21.89 -7.61
N GLN A 329 -21.73 21.49 -6.92
CA GLN A 329 -22.41 22.32 -5.92
C GLN A 329 -21.48 22.69 -4.75
N VAL A 330 -20.59 21.79 -4.33
CA VAL A 330 -19.55 22.09 -3.33
C VAL A 330 -18.56 23.13 -3.84
N ARG A 331 -18.06 22.98 -5.09
CA ARG A 331 -17.12 23.94 -5.69
C ARG A 331 -17.73 25.34 -5.87
N GLU A 332 -19.02 25.39 -6.18
CA GLU A 332 -19.78 26.65 -6.35
C GLU A 332 -20.23 27.27 -5.01
N GLY A 333 -20.03 26.57 -3.88
CA GLY A 333 -20.45 27.03 -2.56
C GLY A 333 -21.97 26.96 -2.31
N THR A 334 -22.71 26.24 -3.16
CA THR A 334 -24.17 26.06 -3.05
C THR A 334 -24.56 24.84 -2.21
N LEU A 335 -23.59 23.99 -1.85
CA LEU A 335 -23.75 22.85 -0.95
C LEU A 335 -22.53 22.73 -0.02
N THR A 336 -22.77 22.50 1.28
CA THR A 336 -21.67 22.30 2.23
C THR A 336 -21.04 20.92 2.06
N ALA A 337 -19.75 20.79 2.40
CA ALA A 337 -19.04 19.52 2.31
C ALA A 337 -19.70 18.40 3.14
N SER A 338 -20.26 18.73 4.31
CA SER A 338 -20.97 17.75 5.16
C SER A 338 -22.25 17.22 4.50
N LEU A 339 -23.08 18.12 3.95
CA LEU A 339 -24.32 17.71 3.25
C LEU A 339 -24.01 16.95 1.96
N ALA A 340 -22.95 17.32 1.24
CA ALA A 340 -22.46 16.58 0.09
C ALA A 340 -22.06 15.14 0.46
N ALA A 341 -21.34 14.95 1.57
CA ALA A 341 -20.98 13.63 2.06
C ALA A 341 -22.22 12.80 2.42
N GLU A 342 -23.21 13.40 3.09
CA GLU A 342 -24.48 12.74 3.41
C GLU A 342 -25.24 12.29 2.15
N GLN A 343 -25.31 13.13 1.11
CA GLN A 343 -25.95 12.79 -0.16
C GLN A 343 -25.25 11.62 -0.86
N VAL A 344 -23.90 11.62 -0.89
CA VAL A 344 -23.12 10.52 -1.44
C VAL A 344 -23.36 9.22 -0.67
N LEU A 345 -23.39 9.29 0.67
CA LEU A 345 -23.66 8.12 1.52
C LEU A 345 -25.11 7.62 1.38
N ALA A 346 -26.08 8.50 1.21
CA ALA A 346 -27.48 8.14 0.96
C ALA A 346 -27.64 7.43 -0.40
N ALA A 347 -26.95 7.91 -1.44
CA ALA A 347 -26.93 7.25 -2.75
C ALA A 347 -26.28 5.87 -2.69
N PHE A 348 -25.28 5.67 -1.82
CA PHE A 348 -24.65 4.35 -1.61
C PHE A 348 -25.55 3.35 -0.89
N ARG A 349 -26.39 3.81 0.04
CA ARG A 349 -27.33 2.96 0.78
C ARG A 349 -28.59 2.59 -0.02
N SER A 350 -28.85 3.31 -1.11
CA SER A 350 -30.02 3.08 -1.96
C SER A 350 -29.78 1.82 -2.81
N PRO A 351 -30.74 0.89 -2.92
CA PRO A 351 -30.57 -0.29 -3.76
C PRO A 351 -30.29 0.15 -5.20
N ALA A 352 -29.30 -0.48 -5.84
CA ALA A 352 -29.07 -0.29 -7.25
C ALA A 352 -30.33 -0.73 -8.00
N SER A 353 -31.13 0.22 -8.51
CA SER A 353 -32.23 -0.09 -9.40
C SER A 353 -31.68 -0.97 -10.52
N PRO A 354 -32.30 -2.13 -10.84
CA PRO A 354 -31.89 -2.90 -12.00
C PRO A 354 -31.98 -1.97 -13.21
N GLU A 355 -30.87 -1.78 -13.91
CA GLU A 355 -30.87 -1.04 -15.17
C GLU A 355 -31.87 -1.74 -16.09
N THR A 356 -32.97 -1.05 -16.37
CA THR A 356 -33.85 -1.38 -17.48
C THR A 356 -32.98 -1.30 -18.72
N ASN A 357 -32.53 -2.45 -19.21
CA ASN A 357 -31.91 -2.57 -20.51
C ASN A 357 -33.01 -2.38 -21.56
N ALA A 358 -33.51 -1.15 -21.68
CA ALA A 358 -34.40 -0.75 -22.75
C ALA A 358 -33.50 -0.42 -23.95
N SER A 359 -33.37 -1.41 -24.83
CA SER A 359 -32.82 -1.24 -26.17
C SER A 359 -33.43 0.00 -26.84
N PRO A 360 -32.64 0.94 -27.37
CA PRO A 360 -33.15 1.96 -28.27
C PRO A 360 -33.16 1.38 -29.67
N ASP A 361 -34.08 0.44 -29.95
CA ASP A 361 -34.43 0.13 -31.33
C ASP A 361 -35.91 -0.26 -31.45
N ALA A 362 -36.75 0.76 -31.46
CA ALA A 362 -38.06 0.70 -32.08
C ALA A 362 -38.24 2.00 -32.85
N SER A 363 -37.82 1.96 -34.12
CA SER A 363 -38.12 2.97 -35.13
C SER A 363 -39.65 3.19 -35.24
N PRO A 364 -40.16 4.44 -35.28
CA PRO A 364 -41.57 4.71 -35.54
C PRO A 364 -41.80 4.71 -37.06
N GLY A 365 -42.46 3.68 -37.57
CA GLY A 365 -42.72 3.56 -39.00
C GLY A 365 -43.88 2.62 -39.33
N ALA A 366 -45.10 3.01 -38.97
CA ALA A 366 -46.30 2.44 -39.59
C ALA A 366 -47.42 3.50 -39.61
N ARG A 367 -47.82 3.87 -40.83
CA ARG A 367 -48.91 4.80 -41.15
C ARG A 367 -50.25 4.26 -40.66
N PRO A 368 -51.21 5.12 -40.28
CA PRO A 368 -52.55 4.67 -39.93
C PRO A 368 -53.35 4.38 -41.22
N GLU A 369 -53.84 3.15 -41.33
CA GLU A 369 -54.84 2.74 -42.32
C GLU A 369 -56.18 3.40 -41.97
N THR A 370 -56.63 4.32 -42.82
CA THR A 370 -57.97 4.90 -42.78
C THR A 370 -58.96 3.92 -43.40
N ARG A 371 -59.90 3.46 -42.55
CA ARG A 371 -61.08 2.69 -42.94
C ARG A 371 -61.93 3.47 -43.94
N THR A 372 -62.22 2.81 -45.05
CA THR A 372 -63.29 3.16 -45.98
C THR A 372 -64.66 2.87 -45.34
N SER A 373 -65.59 3.80 -45.50
CA SER A 373 -67.03 3.56 -45.47
C SER A 373 -67.69 4.54 -46.44
N PRO A 374 -68.79 4.16 -47.11
CA PRO A 374 -69.19 4.76 -48.37
C PRO A 374 -70.30 5.81 -48.23
N ASP A 375 -70.43 6.58 -49.31
CA ASP A 375 -71.70 6.97 -49.96
C ASP A 375 -72.22 8.42 -49.82
N THR A 376 -72.68 8.89 -50.99
CA THR A 376 -73.58 10.01 -51.32
C THR A 376 -73.15 11.48 -51.16
N GLY A 377 -72.83 12.11 -52.31
CA GLY A 377 -73.66 13.20 -52.87
C GLY A 377 -73.32 14.66 -52.53
N PRO A 378 -73.12 15.56 -53.53
CA PRO A 378 -72.80 16.97 -53.30
C PRO A 378 -74.05 17.89 -53.33
N GLY A 379 -74.06 18.91 -52.48
CA GLY A 379 -74.82 20.16 -52.67
C GLY A 379 -73.85 21.32 -52.45
N ALA A 380 -73.32 21.89 -53.52
CA ALA A 380 -73.76 23.14 -54.13
C ALA A 380 -73.43 24.39 -53.29
N VAL A 381 -72.62 25.28 -53.88
CA VAL A 381 -72.94 26.69 -54.20
C VAL A 381 -71.68 27.58 -54.13
N GLU A 382 -71.46 28.25 -55.27
CA GLU A 382 -70.76 29.53 -55.52
C GLU A 382 -69.23 29.68 -55.51
N ARG A 383 -68.73 29.95 -56.73
CA ARG A 383 -67.57 30.78 -57.13
C ARG A 383 -67.83 32.27 -56.81
N PRO A 384 -66.97 33.27 -57.15
CA PRO A 384 -65.61 33.23 -57.74
C PRO A 384 -64.57 34.12 -57.02
N GLY A 385 -63.29 33.96 -57.34
CA GLY A 385 -62.56 35.09 -57.92
C GLY A 385 -61.04 34.90 -57.86
N PRO A 386 -60.29 35.18 -58.94
CA PRO A 386 -58.87 34.91 -59.05
C PRO A 386 -58.03 36.14 -58.69
N SER A 387 -56.76 35.94 -58.32
CA SER A 387 -55.63 36.80 -58.70
C SER A 387 -54.35 36.20 -58.10
N LEU A 388 -53.48 35.62 -58.92
CA LEU A 388 -52.43 36.31 -59.67
C LEU A 388 -51.27 36.75 -58.77
N ASN A 389 -50.17 36.04 -59.02
CA ASN A 389 -48.88 36.60 -59.40
C ASN A 389 -47.86 36.89 -58.29
N GLY A 390 -46.65 36.44 -58.59
CA GLY A 390 -45.50 37.32 -58.41
C GLY A 390 -44.42 36.82 -57.46
N GLY A 391 -43.38 36.24 -58.05
CA GLY A 391 -42.08 36.89 -57.94
C GLY A 391 -41.10 36.36 -56.90
N ARG A 392 -40.18 35.53 -57.39
CA ARG A 392 -38.73 35.82 -57.46
C ARG A 392 -38.05 36.37 -56.19
N THR A 393 -37.27 35.52 -55.48
CA THR A 393 -35.78 35.37 -55.59
C THR A 393 -35.01 36.36 -54.69
N PRO A 394 -33.70 36.19 -54.43
CA PRO A 394 -33.26 35.71 -53.12
C PRO A 394 -32.23 36.67 -52.49
N ASN A 395 -31.79 36.36 -51.28
CA ASN A 395 -30.37 36.41 -50.90
C ASN A 395 -30.15 35.50 -49.69
#